data_AF-A0A5Q0Q5N1-F1
#
_entry.id   AF-A0A5Q0Q5N1-F1
#
_cell.length_a   1.000
_cell.length_b   1.000
_cell.length_c   1.000
_cell.angle_alpha   90.00
_cell.angle_beta   90.00
_cell.angle_gamma   90.00
#
_symmetry.space_group_name_H-M   'P 1'
#
loop_
_entity.id
_entity.type
_entity.pdbx_description
1 polymer ?
#
loop_
_entity_poly.entity_id
_entity_poly.type
_entity_poly.pdbx_seq_one_letter_code
_entity_poly.pdbx_strand_id
1 'polypeptide(L)'
;MAKGAIINTVGRDLEKYRKDVLKKVKDLIAEFASQLEIDAIRDLDKASSDRDYILDEGLENLNFIHIDKKFTNSGFKAEVGVMGENDLAAYIEFGTGLSAKEILAPYPQEIRDIAMKFYVNGQGIMQGHPYLYNNYLRLMHAFRVELDKILKVKRKS
;
A
#
# COMPACT_ATOMS: atom_id res chain seq x y z
N MET A 1 40.47 -27.24 -39.03
CA MET A 1 40.73 -26.09 -38.12
C MET A 1 39.42 -25.68 -37.49
N ALA A 2 39.19 -25.99 -36.21
CA ALA A 2 38.02 -25.50 -35.49
C ALA A 2 38.27 -24.01 -35.17
N LYS A 3 37.49 -23.11 -35.78
CA LYS A 3 37.48 -21.69 -35.42
C LYS A 3 36.97 -21.58 -34.00
N GLY A 4 37.86 -21.33 -33.04
CA GLY A 4 37.49 -21.08 -31.65
C GLY A 4 36.64 -19.82 -31.57
N ALA A 5 35.32 -19.98 -31.42
CA ALA A 5 34.42 -18.87 -31.16
C ALA A 5 34.53 -18.49 -29.69
N ILE A 6 34.90 -17.24 -29.38
CA ILE A 6 34.76 -16.69 -28.04
C ILE A 6 33.27 -16.47 -27.79
N ILE A 7 32.64 -17.37 -27.02
CA ILE A 7 31.26 -17.21 -26.59
C ILE A 7 31.27 -16.39 -25.30
N ASN A 8 30.78 -15.15 -25.37
CA ASN A 8 30.60 -14.31 -24.17
C ASN A 8 29.42 -14.83 -23.35
N THR A 9 29.67 -15.83 -22.52
CA THR A 9 28.70 -16.40 -21.57
C THR A 9 28.48 -15.47 -20.37
N VAL A 10 29.54 -14.81 -19.89
CA VAL A 10 29.49 -13.89 -18.74
C VAL A 10 28.47 -12.77 -18.94
N GLY A 11 28.49 -12.11 -20.11
CA GLY A 11 27.54 -11.04 -20.42
C GLY A 11 26.09 -11.54 -20.52
N ARG A 12 25.88 -12.74 -21.08
CA ARG A 12 24.56 -13.36 -21.17
C ARG A 12 24.01 -13.75 -19.79
N ASP A 13 24.87 -14.31 -18.93
CA ASP A 13 24.49 -14.72 -17.58
C ASP A 13 24.19 -13.51 -16.68
N LEU A 14 24.97 -12.44 -16.80
CA LEU A 14 24.70 -11.18 -16.11
C LEU A 14 23.39 -10.54 -16.57
N GLU A 15 23.11 -10.57 -17.87
CA GLU A 15 21.86 -10.04 -18.43
C GLU A 15 20.65 -10.84 -17.95
N LYS A 16 20.77 -12.17 -17.93
CA LYS A 16 19.73 -13.06 -17.41
C LYS A 16 19.48 -12.80 -15.92
N TYR A 17 20.54 -12.72 -15.12
CA TYR A 17 20.45 -12.40 -13.69
C TYR A 17 19.75 -11.06 -13.47
N ARG A 18 20.14 -10.01 -14.22
CA ARG A 18 19.49 -8.71 -14.15
C ARG A 18 17.99 -8.82 -14.43
N LYS A 19 17.60 -9.51 -15.51
CA LYS A 19 16.18 -9.70 -15.86
C LYS A 19 15.42 -10.46 -14.77
N ASP A 20 16.02 -11.49 -14.19
CA ASP A 20 15.40 -12.30 -13.14
C ASP A 20 15.19 -11.49 -11.86
N VAL A 21 16.17 -10.68 -11.45
CA VAL A 21 16.04 -9.77 -10.29
C VAL A 21 14.97 -8.73 -10.56
N LEU A 22 14.99 -8.08 -11.72
CA LEU A 22 13.98 -7.08 -12.11
C LEU A 22 12.57 -7.68 -12.11
N LYS A 23 12.40 -8.91 -12.61
CA LYS A 23 11.12 -9.62 -12.57
C LYS A 23 10.66 -9.86 -11.14
N LYS A 24 11.51 -10.43 -10.28
CA LYS A 24 11.16 -10.70 -8.87
C LYS A 24 10.76 -9.44 -8.10
N VAL A 25 11.45 -8.32 -8.34
CA VAL A 25 11.09 -7.04 -7.72
C VAL A 25 9.70 -6.57 -8.19
N LYS A 26 9.40 -6.67 -9.49
CA LYS A 26 8.06 -6.33 -10.02
C LYS A 26 6.97 -7.22 -9.43
N ASP A 27 7.22 -8.53 -9.39
CA ASP A 27 6.27 -9.50 -8.85
C ASP A 27 5.98 -9.19 -7.37
N LEU A 28 7.02 -8.89 -6.58
CA LEU A 28 6.87 -8.49 -5.17
C LEU A 28 6.08 -7.18 -5.00
N ILE A 29 6.31 -6.18 -5.85
CA ILE A 29 5.53 -4.92 -5.84
C ILE A 29 4.06 -5.18 -6.18
N ALA A 30 3.81 -6.03 -7.17
CA ALA A 30 2.45 -6.42 -7.58
C ALA A 30 1.71 -7.19 -6.49
N GLU A 31 2.40 -8.11 -5.81
CA GLU A 31 1.87 -8.86 -4.69
C GLU A 31 1.54 -7.95 -3.51
N PHE A 32 2.47 -7.08 -3.10
CA PHE A 32 2.25 -6.12 -2.03
C PHE A 32 1.05 -5.21 -2.30
N ALA A 33 0.97 -4.62 -3.49
CA ALA A 33 -0.13 -3.72 -3.85
C ALA A 33 -1.48 -4.45 -3.89
N SER A 34 -1.49 -5.69 -4.39
CA SER A 34 -2.71 -6.50 -4.41
C SER A 34 -3.16 -6.91 -3.02
N GLN A 35 -2.23 -7.30 -2.15
CA GLN A 35 -2.56 -7.66 -0.78
C GLN A 35 -3.07 -6.46 0.01
N LEU A 36 -2.43 -5.28 -0.18
CA LEU A 36 -2.87 -4.04 0.46
C LEU A 36 -4.29 -3.65 0.04
N GLU A 37 -4.59 -3.70 -1.26
CA GLU A 37 -5.94 -3.44 -1.77
C GLU A 37 -6.96 -4.41 -1.17
N ILE A 38 -6.68 -5.73 -1.18
CA ILE A 38 -7.58 -6.75 -0.64
C ILE A 38 -7.86 -6.52 0.85
N ASP A 39 -6.81 -6.30 1.64
CA ASP A 39 -6.95 -6.11 3.08
C ASP A 39 -7.68 -4.80 3.41
N ALA A 40 -7.42 -3.74 2.63
CA ALA A 40 -8.11 -2.46 2.80
C ALA A 40 -9.60 -2.54 2.43
N ILE A 41 -9.96 -3.19 1.32
CA ILE A 41 -11.36 -3.44 0.96
C ILE A 41 -12.05 -4.26 2.06
N ARG A 42 -11.38 -5.31 2.56
CA ARG A 42 -11.95 -6.16 3.61
C ARG A 42 -12.21 -5.40 4.91
N ASP A 43 -11.31 -4.51 5.31
CA ASP A 43 -11.50 -3.72 6.54
C ASP A 43 -12.54 -2.62 6.34
N LEU A 44 -12.63 -2.04 5.14
CA LEU A 44 -13.72 -1.13 4.76
C LEU A 44 -15.09 -1.83 4.78
N ASP A 45 -15.19 -3.06 4.27
CA ASP A 45 -16.42 -3.85 4.28
C ASP A 45 -16.89 -4.16 5.70
N LYS A 46 -15.96 -4.41 6.63
CA LYS A 46 -16.28 -4.58 8.05
C LYS A 46 -16.85 -3.30 8.64
N ALA A 47 -16.23 -2.15 8.37
CA ALA A 47 -16.72 -0.85 8.82
C ALA A 47 -18.11 -0.55 8.22
N SER A 48 -18.33 -0.85 6.94
CA SER A 48 -19.64 -0.67 6.29
C SER A 48 -20.72 -1.61 6.82
N SER A 49 -20.34 -2.71 7.47
CA SER A 49 -21.25 -3.67 8.08
C SER A 49 -21.62 -3.32 9.52
N ASP A 50 -20.92 -2.36 10.13
CA ASP A 50 -21.22 -1.83 11.45
C ASP A 50 -22.41 -0.86 11.38
N ARG A 51 -23.60 -1.37 11.70
CA ARG A 51 -24.84 -0.59 11.60
C ARG A 51 -24.87 0.59 12.57
N ASP A 52 -24.30 0.43 13.75
CA ASP A 52 -24.34 1.48 14.77
C ASP A 52 -23.48 2.66 14.30
N TYR A 53 -22.28 2.37 13.77
CA TYR A 53 -21.43 3.37 13.14
C TYR A 53 -22.10 4.11 11.98
N ILE A 54 -22.69 3.36 11.04
CA ILE A 54 -23.32 3.95 9.85
C ILE A 54 -24.48 4.88 10.23
N LEU A 55 -25.29 4.49 11.22
CA LEU A 55 -26.40 5.30 11.71
C LEU A 55 -25.93 6.53 12.49
N ASP A 56 -24.94 6.38 13.38
CA ASP A 56 -24.43 7.45 14.22
C ASP A 56 -23.76 8.56 13.40
N GLU A 57 -23.08 8.19 12.31
CA GLU A 57 -22.45 9.14 11.38
C GLU A 57 -23.40 9.63 10.27
N GLY A 58 -24.66 9.19 10.27
CA GLY A 58 -25.67 9.60 9.29
C GLY A 58 -25.36 9.16 7.86
N LEU A 59 -24.64 8.06 7.70
CA LEU A 59 -24.26 7.47 6.42
C LEU A 59 -25.31 6.45 5.97
N GLU A 60 -25.47 6.26 4.65
CA GLU A 60 -26.28 5.16 4.14
C GLU A 60 -25.46 3.87 3.97
N ASN A 61 -24.18 4.01 3.61
CA ASN A 61 -23.17 2.96 3.45
C ASN A 61 -21.81 3.62 3.09
N LEU A 62 -20.76 2.80 2.99
CA LEU A 62 -19.42 3.25 2.58
C LEU A 62 -19.09 2.94 1.11
N ASN A 63 -20.07 2.59 0.27
CA ASN A 63 -19.84 2.17 -1.12
C ASN A 63 -19.26 3.28 -2.01
N PHE A 64 -19.27 4.53 -1.55
CA PHE A 64 -18.63 5.65 -2.24
C PHE A 64 -17.09 5.61 -2.13
N ILE A 65 -16.53 4.81 -1.23
CA ILE A 65 -15.09 4.62 -1.08
C ILE A 65 -14.68 3.47 -2.00
N HIS A 66 -14.03 3.81 -3.11
CA HIS A 66 -13.50 2.85 -4.06
C HIS A 66 -11.99 2.76 -3.91
N ILE A 67 -11.50 1.63 -3.40
CA ILE A 67 -10.06 1.38 -3.28
C ILE A 67 -9.61 0.65 -4.54
N ASP A 68 -8.55 1.15 -5.18
CA ASP A 68 -7.96 0.52 -6.35
C ASP A 68 -6.43 0.71 -6.33
N LYS A 69 -5.74 -0.05 -7.16
CA LYS A 69 -4.29 -0.02 -7.32
C LYS A 69 -3.89 0.34 -8.74
N LYS A 70 -2.87 1.18 -8.86
CA LYS A 70 -2.30 1.59 -10.13
C LYS A 70 -0.82 1.26 -10.21
N PHE A 71 -0.44 0.53 -11.26
CA PHE A 71 0.94 0.25 -11.57
C PHE A 71 1.49 1.28 -12.57
N THR A 72 2.64 1.85 -12.24
CA THR A 72 3.38 2.78 -13.10
C THR A 72 4.86 2.36 -13.18
N ASN A 73 5.66 3.09 -13.96
CA ASN A 73 7.08 2.80 -14.15
C ASN A 73 7.35 1.33 -14.54
N SER A 74 6.58 0.81 -15.51
CA SER A 74 6.67 -0.59 -15.98
C SER A 74 6.55 -1.65 -14.88
N GLY A 75 5.79 -1.36 -13.81
CA GLY A 75 5.55 -2.26 -12.68
C GLY A 75 6.51 -2.08 -11.50
N PHE A 76 7.40 -1.08 -11.54
CA PHE A 76 8.30 -0.76 -10.41
C PHE A 76 7.73 0.25 -9.43
N LYS A 77 6.52 0.77 -9.70
CA LYS A 77 5.80 1.62 -8.77
C LYS A 77 4.35 1.17 -8.74
N ALA A 78 3.82 1.04 -7.53
CA ALA A 78 2.41 0.81 -7.30
C ALA A 78 1.87 1.89 -6.36
N GLU A 79 0.69 2.39 -6.67
CA GLU A 79 -0.08 3.31 -5.83
C GLU A 79 -1.35 2.57 -5.46
N VAL A 80 -1.71 2.56 -4.18
CA VAL A 80 -2.98 2.00 -3.68
C VAL A 80 -3.65 3.10 -2.87
N GLY A 81 -4.91 3.37 -3.14
CA GLY A 81 -5.62 4.43 -2.46
C GLY A 81 -7.08 4.52 -2.85
N VAL A 82 -7.77 5.46 -2.24
CA VAL A 82 -9.15 5.78 -2.57
C VAL A 82 -9.19 6.57 -3.88
N MET A 83 -10.02 6.10 -4.80
CA MET A 83 -10.30 6.76 -6.07
C MET A 83 -11.48 7.71 -5.90
N GLY A 84 -11.32 8.94 -6.39
CA GLY A 84 -12.32 10.00 -6.30
C GLY A 84 -11.90 11.15 -5.39
N GLU A 85 -12.70 12.21 -5.39
CA GLU A 85 -12.47 13.44 -4.62
C GLU A 85 -13.50 13.54 -3.49
N ASN A 86 -13.42 12.63 -2.52
CA ASN A 86 -14.29 12.68 -1.35
C ASN A 86 -13.49 12.64 -0.05
N ASP A 87 -13.32 13.81 0.56
CA ASP A 87 -12.62 14.00 1.83
C ASP A 87 -13.24 13.18 2.97
N LEU A 88 -14.52 12.80 2.86
CA LEU A 88 -15.17 11.92 3.82
C LEU A 88 -14.45 10.57 3.96
N ALA A 89 -13.83 10.07 2.89
CA ALA A 89 -13.03 8.84 2.96
C ALA A 89 -11.81 8.99 3.87
N ALA A 90 -11.23 10.20 3.94
CA ALA A 90 -10.12 10.51 4.85
C ALA A 90 -10.62 10.66 6.29
N TYR A 91 -11.80 11.25 6.51
CA TYR A 91 -12.41 11.30 7.84
C TYR A 91 -12.80 9.91 8.36
N ILE A 92 -13.21 9.00 7.49
CA ILE A 92 -13.44 7.60 7.87
C ILE A 92 -12.12 6.91 8.18
N GLU A 93 -11.07 7.07 7.37
CA GLU A 93 -9.76 6.44 7.62
C GLU A 93 -9.13 6.90 8.95
N PHE A 94 -9.17 8.20 9.20
CA PHE A 94 -8.43 8.80 10.32
C PHE A 94 -9.31 9.18 11.50
N GLY A 95 -10.63 9.31 11.33
CA GLY A 95 -11.50 9.94 12.31
C GLY A 95 -11.34 11.47 12.32
N THR A 96 -12.01 12.11 13.27
CA THR A 96 -11.85 13.55 13.54
C THR A 96 -11.70 13.82 15.05
N GLY A 97 -11.24 15.03 15.40
CA GLY A 97 -11.08 15.47 16.80
C GLY A 97 -10.25 14.50 17.65
N LEU A 98 -10.84 14.01 18.74
CA LEU A 98 -10.18 13.08 19.66
C LEU A 98 -9.85 11.74 18.99
N SER A 99 -10.77 11.20 18.19
CA SER A 99 -10.57 9.92 17.48
C SER A 99 -9.34 9.99 16.57
N ALA A 100 -9.20 11.08 15.80
CA ALA A 100 -8.02 11.29 14.96
C ALA A 100 -6.72 11.35 15.75
N LYS A 101 -6.73 12.04 16.89
CA LYS A 101 -5.55 12.12 17.76
C LYS A 101 -5.10 10.75 18.25
N GLU A 102 -6.04 9.88 18.61
CA GLU A 102 -5.77 8.54 19.13
C GLU A 102 -5.27 7.60 18.02
N ILE A 103 -5.96 7.59 16.87
CA ILE A 103 -5.61 6.75 15.71
C ILE A 103 -4.24 7.13 15.15
N LEU A 104 -3.93 8.42 15.07
CA LEU A 104 -2.68 8.90 14.48
C LEU A 104 -1.48 8.88 15.44
N ALA A 105 -1.70 8.70 16.75
CA ALA A 105 -0.63 8.67 17.75
C ALA A 105 0.49 7.65 17.43
N PRO A 106 0.20 6.38 17.06
CA PRO A 106 1.22 5.41 16.70
C PRO A 106 1.77 5.56 15.28
N TYR A 107 1.17 6.42 14.43
CA TYR A 107 1.55 6.51 13.02
C TYR A 107 2.81 7.35 12.80
N PRO A 108 3.63 7.01 11.79
CA PRO A 108 4.78 7.83 11.41
C PRO A 108 4.35 9.22 10.93
N GLN A 109 5.28 10.18 11.01
CA GLN A 109 5.01 11.58 10.68
C GLN A 109 4.45 11.76 9.26
N GLU A 110 4.94 11.00 8.28
CA GLU A 110 4.48 11.09 6.90
C GLU A 110 2.97 10.81 6.73
N ILE A 111 2.42 9.88 7.53
CA ILE A 111 0.97 9.58 7.48
C ILE A 111 0.20 10.65 8.25
N ARG A 112 0.75 11.16 9.36
CA ARG A 112 0.16 12.29 10.07
C ARG A 112 0.07 13.53 9.18
N ASP A 113 1.11 13.80 8.38
CA ASP A 113 1.13 14.92 7.44
C ASP A 113 0.07 14.77 6.34
N ILE A 114 -0.23 13.54 5.92
CA ILE A 114 -1.33 13.27 4.99
C ILE A 114 -2.68 13.54 5.66
N ALA A 115 -2.90 13.04 6.88
CA ALA A 115 -4.13 13.29 7.62
C ALA A 115 -4.36 14.80 7.88
N MET A 116 -3.29 15.56 8.14
CA MET A 116 -3.36 17.00 8.35
C MET A 116 -3.83 17.79 7.13
N LYS A 117 -3.76 17.25 5.91
CA LYS A 117 -4.32 17.89 4.72
C LYS A 117 -5.84 18.03 4.78
N PHE A 118 -6.50 17.17 5.56
CA PHE A 118 -7.95 17.16 5.75
C PHE A 118 -8.36 17.85 7.07
N TYR A 119 -7.42 18.40 7.82
CA TYR A 119 -7.75 19.09 9.06
C TYR A 119 -8.47 20.42 8.79
N VAL A 120 -9.59 20.62 9.48
CA VAL A 120 -10.37 21.87 9.41
C VAL A 120 -10.19 22.70 10.69
N ASN A 121 -10.72 22.22 11.83
CA ASN A 121 -10.73 22.98 13.09
C ASN A 121 -10.59 22.12 14.36
N GLY A 122 -10.53 20.79 14.22
CA GLY A 122 -10.39 19.86 15.35
C GLY A 122 -11.64 19.64 16.20
N GLN A 123 -12.80 20.19 15.83
CA GLN A 123 -14.07 20.06 16.58
C GLN A 123 -14.92 18.86 16.13
N GLY A 124 -14.48 18.13 15.10
CA GLY A 124 -15.18 16.94 14.63
C GLY A 124 -15.22 15.84 15.69
N ILE A 125 -16.25 15.00 15.62
CA ILE A 125 -16.49 13.90 16.56
C ILE A 125 -16.56 12.52 15.88
N MET A 126 -16.40 12.49 14.56
CA MET A 126 -16.48 11.27 13.76
C MET A 126 -15.45 10.24 14.20
N GLN A 127 -15.91 9.01 14.43
CA GLN A 127 -15.02 7.89 14.75
C GLN A 127 -14.32 7.38 13.48
N GLY A 128 -13.01 7.19 13.57
CA GLY A 128 -12.22 6.63 12.48
C GLY A 128 -12.24 5.11 12.48
N HIS A 129 -12.33 4.54 11.28
CA HIS A 129 -12.15 3.12 10.96
C HIS A 129 -10.98 2.97 9.97
N PRO A 130 -9.74 2.83 10.47
CA PRO A 130 -8.58 2.69 9.59
C PRO A 130 -8.67 1.43 8.73
N TYR A 131 -8.61 1.59 7.42
CA TYR A 131 -8.64 0.51 6.43
C TYR A 131 -7.38 0.51 5.54
N LEU A 132 -6.74 1.64 5.26
CA LEU A 132 -5.61 1.71 4.32
C LEU A 132 -4.25 1.73 5.01
N TYR A 133 -3.98 2.75 5.84
CA TYR A 133 -2.63 3.00 6.36
C TYR A 133 -2.19 1.98 7.39
N ASN A 134 -3.13 1.47 8.19
CA ASN A 134 -2.86 0.38 9.12
C ASN A 134 -2.37 -0.89 8.38
N ASN A 135 -3.05 -1.25 7.29
CA ASN A 135 -2.67 -2.37 6.44
C ASN A 135 -1.35 -2.13 5.72
N TYR A 136 -1.12 -0.91 5.23
CA TYR A 136 0.16 -0.53 4.63
C TYR A 136 1.33 -0.75 5.60
N LEU A 137 1.24 -0.23 6.82
CA LEU A 137 2.28 -0.35 7.83
C LEU A 137 2.53 -1.81 8.21
N ARG A 138 1.46 -2.59 8.37
CA ARG A 138 1.53 -4.03 8.68
C ARG A 138 2.26 -4.82 7.59
N LEU A 139 1.93 -4.57 6.32
CA LEU A 139 2.51 -5.29 5.18
C LEU A 139 3.95 -4.84 4.85
N MET A 140 4.30 -3.58 5.14
CA MET A 140 5.58 -2.98 4.78
C MET A 140 6.78 -3.73 5.35
N HIS A 141 6.66 -4.28 6.56
CA HIS A 141 7.75 -5.05 7.16
C HIS A 141 8.10 -6.29 6.33
N ALA A 142 7.09 -7.08 5.94
CA ALA A 142 7.29 -8.28 5.13
C ALA A 142 7.85 -7.95 3.74
N PHE A 143 7.32 -6.89 3.12
CA PHE A 143 7.82 -6.39 1.83
C PHE A 143 9.32 -6.06 1.88
N ARG A 144 9.75 -5.32 2.90
CA ARG A 144 11.17 -4.95 3.06
C ARG A 144 12.06 -6.17 3.22
N VAL A 145 11.62 -7.17 3.99
CA VAL A 145 12.37 -8.43 4.19
C VAL A 145 12.51 -9.20 2.87
N GLU A 146 11.46 -9.34 2.08
CA GLU A 146 11.52 -10.04 0.79
C GLU A 146 12.34 -9.29 -0.25
N LEU A 147 12.21 -7.96 -0.30
CA LEU A 147 13.03 -7.12 -1.17
C LEU A 147 14.51 -7.31 -0.85
N ASP A 148 14.88 -7.27 0.43
CA ASP A 148 16.24 -7.50 0.88
C ASP A 148 16.77 -8.87 0.44
N LYS A 149 15.95 -9.94 0.52
CA LYS A 149 16.33 -11.28 0.06
C LYS A 149 16.59 -11.30 -1.44
N ILE A 150 15.74 -10.65 -2.24
CA ILE A 150 15.90 -10.56 -3.70
C ILE A 150 17.21 -9.84 -4.05
N LEU A 151 17.51 -8.72 -3.37
CA LEU A 151 18.70 -7.91 -3.65
C LEU A 151 19.99 -8.55 -3.12
N LYS A 152 19.92 -9.31 -2.02
CA LYS A 152 21.07 -9.99 -1.40
C LYS A 152 21.43 -11.33 -2.06
N VAL A 153 20.74 -11.76 -3.11
CA VAL A 153 21.09 -12.99 -3.84
C VAL A 153 22.49 -12.84 -4.47
N LYS A 154 23.52 -13.19 -3.69
CA LYS A 154 24.90 -13.39 -4.15
C LYS A 154 24.94 -14.65 -5.02
N ARG A 155 25.76 -14.61 -6.08
CA ARG A 155 26.14 -15.80 -6.86
C ARG A 155 26.50 -16.93 -5.89
N LYS A 156 25.80 -18.06 -5.95
CA LYS A 156 26.48 -19.35 -5.74
C LYS A 156 27.40 -19.50 -6.95
N SER A 157 28.66 -19.13 -6.74
CA SER A 157 29.79 -19.47 -7.61
C SER A 157 29.88 -20.97 -7.78
#